data_AF-A0A922XZK7-F1
#
_entry.id   AF-A0A922XZK7-F1
#
_cell.length_a   1.000
_cell.length_b   1.000
_cell.length_c   1.000
_cell.angle_alpha   90.00
_cell.angle_beta   90.00
_cell.angle_gamma   90.00
#
_symmetry.space_group_name_H-M   'P 1'
#
loop_
_entity.id
_entity.type
_entity.pdbx_description
1 polymer ?
#
loop_
_entity_poly.entity_id
_entity_poly.type
_entity_poly.pdbx_seq_one_letter_code
_entity_poly.pdbx_strand_id
1 'polypeptide(L)' 'MDKVDAIAASGLVSSATLAALVSMLRRRHLISEQEEREIYEHALMLLEMQQGHAPEIAEVYAAARGVIEDQLR' A
#
# COMPACT_ATOMS: atom_id res chain seq x y z
N MET A 1 6.63 -14.52 -18.37
CA MET A 1 6.18 -13.75 -17.20
C MET A 1 4.98 -12.96 -17.66
N ASP A 2 3.82 -13.24 -17.08
CA ASP A 2 2.58 -12.62 -17.54
C ASP A 2 2.62 -11.11 -17.24
N LYS A 3 1.92 -10.27 -18.03
CA LYS A 3 1.90 -8.82 -17.78
C LYS A 3 1.30 -8.50 -16.40
N VAL A 4 0.34 -9.33 -15.98
CA VAL A 4 -0.29 -9.27 -14.66
C VAL A 4 0.74 -9.54 -13.55
N ASP A 5 1.61 -10.54 -13.72
CA ASP A 5 2.68 -10.86 -12.75
C ASP A 5 3.67 -9.70 -12.60
N ALA A 6 4.02 -9.02 -13.69
CA ALA A 6 4.93 -7.88 -13.67
C ALA A 6 4.32 -6.67 -12.93
N ILE A 7 3.03 -6.41 -13.14
CA ILE A 7 2.30 -5.34 -12.45
C ILE A 7 2.14 -5.67 -10.96
N ALA A 8 1.77 -6.91 -10.63
CA ALA A 8 1.67 -7.38 -9.25
C ALA A 8 3.01 -7.29 -8.51
N ALA A 9 4.11 -7.71 -9.15
CA ALA A 9 5.44 -7.61 -8.59
C ALA A 9 5.88 -6.15 -8.37
N SER A 10 5.60 -5.26 -9.34
CA SER A 10 5.88 -3.83 -9.20
C SER A 10 5.08 -3.20 -8.07
N GLY A 11 3.81 -3.60 -7.91
CA GLY A 11 2.95 -3.17 -6.81
C GLY A 11 3.52 -3.60 -5.46
N LEU A 12 3.87 -4.89 -5.32
CA LEU A 12 4.44 -5.45 -4.10
C LEU A 12 5.75 -4.76 -3.69
N VAL A 13 6.67 -4.53 -4.64
CA VAL A 13 7.94 -3.81 -4.39
C VAL A 13 7.69 -2.38 -3.93
N SER A 14 6.72 -1.69 -4.55
CA SER A 14 6.36 -0.32 -4.19
C SER A 14 5.77 -0.26 -2.77
N SER A 15 4.84 -1.16 -2.45
CA SER A 15 4.23 -1.26 -1.11
C SER A 15 5.25 -1.60 -0.02
N ALA A 16 6.13 -2.57 -0.27
CA ALA A 16 7.19 -2.93 0.68
C ALA A 16 8.17 -1.77 0.92
N THR A 17 8.51 -1.03 -0.14
CA THR A 17 9.40 0.15 -0.04
C THR A 17 8.74 1.26 0.76
N LEU A 18 7.44 1.52 0.52
CA LEU A 18 6.68 2.52 1.27
C LEU A 18 6.60 2.15 2.76
N ALA A 19 6.22 0.91 3.09
CA ALA A 19 6.13 0.45 4.48
C ALA A 19 7.49 0.55 5.20
N ALA A 20 8.59 0.18 4.52
CA ALA A 20 9.94 0.31 5.07
C ALA A 20 10.31 1.79 5.33
N LEU A 21 9.93 2.70 4.44
CA LEU A 21 10.16 4.14 4.59
C LEU A 21 9.38 4.71 5.77
N VAL A 22 8.07 4.44 5.85
CA VAL A 22 7.20 4.91 6.94
C VAL A 22 7.72 4.41 8.29
N SER A 23 8.04 3.11 8.39
CA SER A 23 8.65 2.52 9.58
C SER A 23 9.98 3.19 9.96
N MET A 24 10.81 3.55 8.98
CA MET A 24 12.06 4.27 9.22
C MET A 24 11.81 5.70 9.75
N LEU A 25 10.86 6.43 9.16
CA LEU A 25 10.51 7.79 9.59
C LEU A 25 9.99 7.78 11.04
N ARG A 26 9.14 6.81 11.37
CA ARG A 26 8.62 6.61 12.72
C ARG A 26 9.70 6.29 13.74
N ARG A 27 10.60 5.34 13.43
CA ARG A 27 11.74 5.00 14.30
C ARG A 27 12.71 6.16 14.52
N ARG A 28 12.75 7.11 13.58
CA ARG A 28 13.54 8.35 13.69
C ARG A 28 12.77 9.50 14.35
N HIS A 29 11.54 9.26 14.81
CA HIS A 29 10.65 10.27 15.39
C HIS A 29 10.39 11.47 14.46
N LEU A 30 10.48 11.25 13.15
CA LEU A 30 10.17 12.27 12.13
C LEU A 30 8.67 12.36 11.85
N ILE A 31 7.93 11.30 12.20
CA ILE A 31 6.48 11.25 12.20
C ILE A 31 6.00 10.58 13.50
N SER A 32 4.85 11.02 13.98
CA SER A 32 4.11 10.46 15.10
C SER A 32 3.34 9.20 14.67
N GLU A 33 2.76 8.52 15.66
CA GLU A 33 1.86 7.38 15.43
C GLU A 33 0.64 7.76 14.61
N GLN A 34 0.11 8.95 14.89
CA GLN A 34 -1.06 9.48 14.23
C GLN A 34 -0.74 9.78 12.76
N GLU A 35 0.41 10.40 12.49
CA GLU A 35 0.86 10.68 11.12
C GLU A 35 1.17 9.39 10.35
N GLU A 36 1.75 8.36 11.00
CA GLU A 36 1.93 7.03 10.39
C GLU A 36 0.59 6.39 10.00
N ARG A 37 -0.40 6.45 10.89
CA ARG A 37 -1.75 5.95 10.63
C ARG A 37 -2.44 6.70 9.49
N GLU A 38 -2.35 8.03 9.48
CA GLU A 38 -2.91 8.88 8.42
C GLU A 38 -2.32 8.56 7.04
N ILE A 39 -1.03 8.25 6.96
CA ILE A 39 -0.37 7.82 5.72
C ILE A 39 -1.01 6.53 5.18
N TYR A 40 -1.21 5.53 6.04
CA TYR A 40 -1.82 4.27 5.63
C TYR A 40 -3.32 4.43 5.27
N GLU A 41 -4.06 5.26 6.00
CA GLU A 41 -5.46 5.58 5.68
C GLU A 41 -5.60 6.30 4.33
N HIS A 42 -4.73 7.28 4.04
CA HIS A 42 -4.67 7.94 2.73
C HIS A 42 -4.31 6.96 1.61
N ALA A 43 -3.38 6.03 1.84
CA ALA A 43 -3.03 5.00 0.87
C ALA A 43 -4.21 4.09 0.56
N LEU A 44 -5.00 3.71 1.57
CA LEU A 44 -6.22 2.91 1.41
C LEU A 44 -7.27 3.66 0.56
N MET A 45 -7.51 4.93 0.86
CA MET A 45 -8.44 5.77 0.10
C MET A 45 -8.06 5.85 -1.39
N LEU A 46 -6.76 6.04 -1.68
CA LEU A 46 -6.27 6.10 -3.06
C LEU A 46 -6.45 4.78 -3.81
N LEU A 47 -6.26 3.64 -3.14
CA LEU A 47 -6.52 2.32 -3.73
C LEU A 47 -8.00 2.12 -4.06
N GLU A 48 -8.90 2.51 -3.15
CA GLU A 48 -10.34 2.42 -3.38
C GLU A 48 -10.79 3.30 -4.56
N MET A 49 -10.21 4.50 -4.69
CA MET A 49 -10.49 5.39 -5.83
C MET A 49 -9.99 4.82 -7.18
N GLN A 50 -8.90 4.06 -7.18
CA GLN A 50 -8.32 3.46 -8.39
C GLN A 50 -8.98 2.14 -8.80
N GLN A 51 -9.51 1.35 -7.84
CA GLN A 51 -10.22 0.09 -8.12
C GLN A 51 -11.40 0.23 -9.09
N GLY A 52 -12.07 1.38 -9.10
CA GLY A 52 -13.22 1.63 -10.00
C GLY A 52 -12.91 1.58 -11.50
N HIS A 53 -11.64 1.54 -11.91
CA HIS A 53 -11.23 1.79 -13.29
C HIS A 53 -10.73 0.55 -14.06
N ALA A 54 -10.50 -0.59 -13.42
CA ALA A 54 -9.97 -1.77 -14.11
C ALA A 54 -10.28 -3.11 -13.40
N PRO A 55 -11.32 -3.85 -13.85
CA PRO A 55 -11.71 -5.14 -13.25
C PRO A 55 -10.62 -6.22 -13.35
N GLU A 56 -9.79 -6.16 -14.40
CA GLU A 56 -8.73 -7.13 -14.71
C GLU A 56 -7.59 -7.16 -13.67
N ILE A 57 -7.50 -6.13 -12.83
CA ILE A 57 -6.48 -6.00 -11.78
C ILE A 57 -7.10 -5.94 -10.37
N ALA A 58 -8.37 -6.30 -10.24
CA ALA A 58 -9.10 -6.27 -8.96
C ALA A 58 -8.42 -7.11 -7.87
N GLU A 59 -7.85 -8.28 -8.22
CA GLU A 59 -7.13 -9.15 -7.29
C GLU A 59 -5.84 -8.50 -6.76
N VAL A 60 -5.15 -7.72 -7.59
CA VAL A 60 -3.94 -6.97 -7.18
C VAL A 60 -4.30 -5.89 -6.16
N TYR A 61 -5.41 -5.18 -6.37
CA TYR A 61 -5.90 -4.19 -5.41
C TYR A 61 -6.38 -4.83 -4.10
N ALA A 62 -7.05 -5.99 -4.16
CA ALA A 62 -7.46 -6.73 -2.96
C ALA A 62 -6.24 -7.17 -2.13
N ALA A 63 -5.18 -7.64 -2.79
CA ALA A 63 -3.92 -7.96 -2.12
C ALA A 63 -3.25 -6.72 -1.50
N ALA A 64 -3.22 -5.60 -2.22
CA ALA A 64 -2.65 -4.34 -1.71
C ALA A 64 -3.42 -3.82 -0.48
N ARG A 65 -4.75 -3.93 -0.49
CA ARG A 65 -5.62 -3.59 0.65
C ARG A 65 -5.27 -4.41 1.90
N GLY A 66 -5.16 -5.73 1.76
CA GLY A 66 -4.82 -6.61 2.89
C GLY A 66 -3.48 -6.25 3.56
N VAL A 67 -2.46 -5.90 2.76
CA VAL A 67 -1.16 -5.48 3.29
C VAL A 67 -1.26 -4.20 4.12
N ILE A 68 -2.03 -3.22 3.67
CA ILE A 68 -2.20 -1.94 4.40
C ILE A 68 -3.02 -2.15 5.68
N GLU A 69 -4.09 -2.93 5.60
CA GLU A 69 -4.91 -3.26 6.78
C GLU A 69 -4.11 -4.01 7.86
N ASP A 70 -3.17 -4.88 7.48
CA ASP A 70 -2.28 -5.55 8.42
C ASP A 70 -1.27 -4.60 9.09
N GLN A 71 -0.91 -3.47 8.46
CA GLN A 71 -0.07 -2.43 9.11
C GLN A 71 -0.86 -1.54 10.08
N LEU A 72 -2.19 -1.53 9.97
CA LEU A 72 -3.08 -0.72 10.81
C LEU A 72 -3.58 -1.46 12.06
N ARG A 73 -3.29 -2.76 12.18
CA ARG A 73 -3.61 -3.60 13.36
C ARG A 73 -2.45 -3.64 14.35
#